data_AF-A0ABD5WT15-F1
#
_entry.id   AF-A0ABD5WT15-F1
#
_cell.length_a   1.000
_cell.length_b   1.000
_cell.length_c   1.000
_cell.angle_alpha   90.00
_cell.angle_beta   90.00
_cell.angle_gamma   90.00
#
_symmetry.space_group_name_H-M   'P 1'
#
loop_
_entity.id
_entity.type
_entity.pdbx_description
1 polymer ?
#
loop_
_entity_poly.entity_id
_entity_poly.type
_entity_poly.pdbx_seq_one_letter_code
_entity_poly.pdbx_strand_id
1 'polypeptide(L)'
;MDASQEETDVESFEALKPKADGFRNYVESGVEEPAEELLVDKADLLDLTPPEMTVLVGGMRALDANYQQSDLGVFTDDPETLTNDFFVNLLGMDHEWEPVSDSEAVFEVRDRETGELEGKATRVDLIFGSHSRLRALAEVYAADDGEEKFVRDFVDAWHKVMTLDRFDLE
;
A
#
# COMPACT_ATOMS: atom_id res chain seq x y z
N MET A 1 15.70 13.42 20.35
CA MET A 1 15.91 12.98 21.75
C MET A 1 15.30 11.60 21.84
N ASP A 2 15.96 10.67 22.50
CA ASP A 2 15.45 9.30 22.60
C ASP A 2 14.70 9.17 23.93
N ALA A 3 13.45 8.68 23.88
CA ALA A 3 12.62 8.49 25.06
C ALA A 3 13.09 7.27 25.88
N SER A 4 12.98 7.36 27.20
CA SER A 4 13.28 6.26 28.12
C SER A 4 12.04 5.40 28.40
N GLN A 5 12.27 4.17 28.89
CA GLN A 5 11.17 3.30 29.32
C GLN A 5 10.36 3.88 30.48
N GLU A 6 10.99 4.68 31.35
CA GLU A 6 10.31 5.35 32.48
C GLU A 6 9.32 6.42 32.01
N GLU A 7 9.51 6.95 30.80
CA GLU A 7 8.62 7.92 30.14
C GLU A 7 7.53 7.24 29.30
N THR A 8 7.52 5.90 29.23
CA THR A 8 6.63 5.11 28.36
C THR A 8 5.71 4.23 29.19
N ASP A 9 4.42 4.58 29.24
CA ASP A 9 3.35 3.74 29.79
C ASP A 9 2.95 2.69 28.75
N VAL A 10 3.40 1.44 28.96
CA VAL A 10 3.23 0.35 27.99
C VAL A 10 1.75 0.08 27.69
N GLU A 11 0.92 0.02 28.73
CA GLU A 11 -0.51 -0.23 28.62
C GLU A 11 -1.22 0.84 27.78
N SER A 12 -0.80 2.10 27.89
CA SER A 12 -1.35 3.18 27.06
C SER A 12 -0.97 3.05 25.57
N PHE A 13 0.26 2.59 25.27
CA PHE A 13 0.75 2.41 23.90
C PHE A 13 0.16 1.18 23.21
N GLU A 14 -0.40 0.21 23.93
CA GLU A 14 -1.11 -0.93 23.33
C GLU A 14 -2.28 -0.48 22.43
N ALA A 15 -2.89 0.68 22.72
CA ALA A 15 -3.94 1.27 21.89
C ALA A 15 -3.45 1.67 20.48
N LEU A 16 -2.14 1.87 20.30
CA LEU A 16 -1.52 2.22 19.01
C LEU A 16 -1.12 0.99 18.18
N LYS A 17 -1.30 -0.24 18.71
CA LYS A 17 -1.01 -1.46 17.96
C LYS A 17 -1.95 -1.54 16.73
N PRO A 18 -1.43 -1.54 15.49
CA PRO A 18 -2.28 -1.66 14.31
C PRO A 18 -2.87 -3.06 14.22
N LYS A 19 -4.18 -3.15 13.98
CA LYS A 19 -4.85 -4.41 13.58
C LYS A 19 -4.67 -4.71 12.10
N ALA A 20 -4.48 -3.67 11.30
CA ALA A 20 -4.13 -3.75 9.89
C ALA A 20 -3.24 -2.56 9.52
N ASP A 21 -2.39 -2.76 8.52
CA ASP A 21 -1.51 -1.76 7.96
C ASP A 21 -1.34 -2.04 6.46
N GLY A 22 -2.20 -1.44 5.65
CA GLY A 22 -2.20 -1.65 4.21
C GLY A 22 -0.93 -1.17 3.50
N PHE A 23 -0.23 -0.18 4.07
CA PHE A 23 1.04 0.30 3.53
C PHE A 23 2.11 -0.79 3.55
N ARG A 24 2.08 -1.68 4.55
CA ARG A 24 2.97 -2.87 4.66
C ARG A 24 2.27 -4.20 4.33
N ASN A 25 1.10 -4.16 3.71
CA ASN A 25 0.28 -5.33 3.36
C ASN A 25 0.02 -6.29 4.54
N TYR A 26 -0.27 -5.74 5.72
CA TYR A 26 -0.51 -6.49 6.96
C TYR A 26 -1.97 -6.43 7.39
N VAL A 27 -2.53 -7.58 7.75
CA VAL A 27 -3.84 -7.70 8.44
C VAL A 27 -3.71 -8.76 9.53
N GLU A 28 -4.11 -8.43 10.76
CA GLU A 28 -4.12 -9.36 11.88
C GLU A 28 -5.21 -10.44 11.68
N SER A 29 -4.93 -11.67 12.11
CA SER A 29 -5.90 -12.76 12.03
C SER A 29 -7.16 -12.46 12.84
N GLY A 30 -8.33 -12.68 12.26
CA GLY A 30 -9.63 -12.51 12.94
C GLY A 30 -10.22 -11.10 12.81
N VAL A 31 -9.58 -10.21 12.05
CA VAL A 31 -10.19 -8.97 11.59
C VAL A 31 -11.24 -9.31 10.51
N GLU A 32 -12.48 -8.87 10.72
CA GLU A 32 -13.61 -9.16 9.81
C GLU A 32 -13.88 -8.02 8.83
N GLU A 33 -13.44 -6.81 9.17
CA GLU A 33 -13.57 -5.63 8.34
C GLU A 33 -12.73 -5.75 7.04
N PRO A 34 -13.25 -5.28 5.89
CA PRO A 34 -12.49 -5.31 4.65
C PRO A 34 -11.16 -4.54 4.77
N ALA A 35 -10.08 -5.14 4.28
CA ALA A 35 -8.74 -4.56 4.43
C ALA A 35 -8.61 -3.18 3.76
N GLU A 36 -9.35 -2.93 2.68
CA GLU A 36 -9.41 -1.64 2.00
C GLU A 36 -10.11 -0.54 2.84
N GLU A 37 -11.06 -0.89 3.70
CA GLU A 37 -11.68 0.08 4.63
C GLU A 37 -10.70 0.46 5.74
N LEU A 38 -9.97 -0.53 6.26
CA LEU A 38 -8.93 -0.31 7.27
C LEU A 38 -7.73 0.49 6.71
N LEU A 39 -7.42 0.33 5.42
CA LEU A 39 -6.44 1.19 4.75
C LEU A 39 -6.86 2.65 4.79
N VAL A 40 -8.14 2.95 4.48
CA VAL A 40 -8.67 4.32 4.48
C VAL A 40 -8.69 4.89 5.91
N ASP A 41 -9.11 4.11 6.89
CA ASP A 41 -9.08 4.51 8.31
C ASP A 41 -7.64 4.84 8.76
N LYS A 42 -6.68 3.99 8.41
CA LYS A 42 -5.26 4.23 8.71
C LYS A 42 -4.72 5.47 8.01
N ALA A 43 -5.14 5.72 6.77
CA ALA A 43 -4.74 6.91 6.02
C ALA A 43 -5.28 8.19 6.65
N ASP A 44 -6.52 8.18 7.14
CA ASP A 44 -7.14 9.31 7.85
C ASP A 44 -6.39 9.65 9.15
N LEU A 45 -5.99 8.63 9.94
CA LEU A 45 -5.16 8.83 11.14
C LEU A 45 -3.78 9.43 10.85
N LEU A 46 -3.30 9.32 9.61
CA LEU A 46 -2.04 9.90 9.14
C LEU A 46 -2.24 11.23 8.38
N ASP A 47 -3.47 11.79 8.41
CA ASP A 47 -3.88 13.00 7.70
C ASP A 47 -3.59 12.94 6.19
N LEU A 48 -3.68 11.75 5.59
CA LEU A 48 -3.37 11.54 4.18
C LEU A 48 -4.59 11.79 3.29
N THR A 49 -4.36 12.51 2.20
CA THR A 49 -5.31 12.64 1.11
C THR A 49 -5.33 11.36 0.25
N PRO A 50 -6.40 11.11 -0.54
CA PRO A 50 -6.43 9.94 -1.43
C PRO A 50 -5.22 9.84 -2.39
N PRO A 51 -4.74 10.93 -3.04
CA PRO A 51 -3.52 10.85 -3.86
C PRO A 51 -2.26 10.48 -3.07
N GLU A 52 -2.08 11.01 -1.86
CA GLU A 52 -0.93 10.68 -0.99
C GLU A 52 -0.98 9.22 -0.55
N MET A 53 -2.15 8.71 -0.16
CA MET A 53 -2.37 7.30 0.13
C MET A 53 -2.03 6.43 -1.09
N THR A 54 -2.49 6.81 -2.29
CA THR A 54 -2.21 6.08 -3.53
C THR A 54 -0.71 5.95 -3.78
N VAL A 55 0.04 7.06 -3.79
CA VAL A 55 1.49 7.01 -4.06
C VAL A 55 2.24 6.24 -2.98
N LEU A 56 1.88 6.40 -1.70
CA LEU A 56 2.50 5.68 -0.61
C LEU A 56 2.32 4.17 -0.75
N VAL A 57 1.12 3.68 -1.07
CA VAL A 57 0.92 2.23 -1.30
C VAL A 57 1.77 1.75 -2.46
N GLY A 58 1.71 2.42 -3.63
CA GLY A 58 2.46 2.01 -4.81
C GLY A 58 3.97 2.00 -4.58
N GLY A 59 4.52 3.05 -3.95
CA GLY A 59 5.95 3.13 -3.66
C GLY A 59 6.41 2.14 -2.59
N MET A 60 5.59 1.87 -1.57
CA MET A 60 5.91 0.85 -0.57
C MET A 60 5.95 -0.57 -1.16
N ARG A 61 5.16 -0.85 -2.21
CA ARG A 61 5.26 -2.11 -2.97
C ARG A 61 6.52 -2.18 -3.82
N ALA A 62 6.87 -1.10 -4.54
CA ALA A 62 8.10 -1.05 -5.33
C ALA A 62 9.37 -1.20 -4.45
N LEU A 63 9.32 -0.65 -3.24
CA LEU A 63 10.41 -0.71 -2.26
C LEU A 63 10.43 -2.00 -1.40
N ASP A 64 9.57 -2.97 -1.70
CA ASP A 64 9.45 -4.25 -0.97
C ASP A 64 9.32 -4.08 0.57
N ALA A 65 8.49 -3.12 0.98
CA ALA A 65 8.31 -2.77 2.39
C ALA A 65 7.22 -3.61 3.10
N ASN A 66 6.95 -4.82 2.60
CA ASN A 66 5.87 -5.67 3.09
C ASN A 66 6.22 -6.35 4.42
N TYR A 67 5.21 -6.58 5.25
CA TYR A 67 5.32 -7.38 6.46
C TYR A 67 5.80 -8.80 6.11
N GLN A 68 6.79 -9.30 6.86
CA GLN A 68 7.43 -10.60 6.62
C GLN A 68 8.06 -10.77 5.23
N GLN A 69 8.35 -9.68 4.49
CA GLN A 69 8.90 -9.74 3.13
C GLN A 69 8.02 -10.59 2.21
N SER A 70 6.69 -10.47 2.34
CA SER A 70 5.78 -11.18 1.45
C SER A 70 5.75 -10.51 0.07
N ASP A 71 5.65 -11.30 -1.00
CA ASP A 71 5.57 -10.79 -2.37
C ASP A 71 4.18 -10.22 -2.76
N LEU A 72 3.30 -10.00 -1.78
CA LEU A 72 1.93 -9.55 -2.02
C LEU A 72 1.91 -8.12 -2.59
N GLY A 73 1.41 -7.98 -3.81
CA GLY A 73 1.30 -6.69 -4.50
C GLY A 73 2.63 -6.15 -5.04
N VAL A 74 3.73 -6.91 -4.95
CA VAL A 74 5.04 -6.51 -5.48
C VAL A 74 5.07 -6.80 -6.97
N PHE A 75 4.52 -5.88 -7.76
CA PHE A 75 4.44 -6.00 -9.22
C PHE A 75 5.63 -5.30 -9.88
N THR A 76 6.83 -5.81 -9.68
CA THR A 76 8.07 -5.32 -10.32
C THR A 76 9.12 -6.42 -10.35
N ASP A 77 9.99 -6.38 -11.35
CA ASP A 77 11.17 -7.25 -11.43
C ASP A 77 12.40 -6.66 -10.72
N ASP A 78 12.35 -5.38 -10.35
CA ASP A 78 13.44 -4.62 -9.73
C ASP A 78 13.04 -4.08 -8.34
N PRO A 79 12.76 -4.96 -7.35
CA PRO A 79 12.40 -4.53 -6.00
C PRO A 79 13.50 -3.66 -5.38
N GLU A 80 13.11 -2.80 -4.43
CA GLU A 80 13.95 -1.76 -3.83
C GLU A 80 14.29 -0.59 -4.78
N THR A 81 13.73 -0.58 -6.00
CA THR A 81 13.80 0.55 -6.93
C THR A 81 12.45 1.28 -6.95
N LEU A 82 12.45 2.59 -6.66
CA LEU A 82 11.21 3.37 -6.63
C LEU A 82 10.77 3.73 -8.07
N THR A 83 9.91 2.89 -8.65
CA THR A 83 9.29 3.03 -9.97
C THR A 83 7.75 3.04 -9.85
N ASN A 84 7.06 3.41 -10.94
CA ASN A 84 5.59 3.35 -11.01
C ASN A 84 5.05 1.97 -11.45
N ASP A 85 5.89 0.92 -11.46
CA ASP A 85 5.55 -0.42 -11.95
C ASP A 85 4.29 -1.00 -11.31
N PHE A 86 4.08 -0.74 -10.01
CA PHE A 86 2.86 -1.15 -9.31
C PHE A 86 1.60 -0.73 -10.08
N PHE A 87 1.53 0.51 -10.55
CA PHE A 87 0.34 1.02 -11.25
C PHE A 87 0.28 0.54 -12.71
N VAL A 88 1.44 0.46 -13.38
CA VAL A 88 1.53 -0.03 -14.77
C VAL A 88 1.02 -1.47 -14.84
N ASN A 89 1.51 -2.35 -13.96
CA ASN A 89 1.13 -3.75 -13.92
C ASN A 89 -0.29 -3.96 -13.37
N LEU A 90 -0.71 -3.21 -12.34
CA LEU A 90 -2.08 -3.30 -11.82
C LEU A 90 -3.14 -2.95 -12.87
N LEU A 91 -2.87 -1.97 -13.74
CA LEU A 91 -3.80 -1.50 -14.76
C LEU A 91 -3.62 -2.19 -16.12
N GLY A 92 -2.57 -3.00 -16.27
CA GLY A 92 -2.33 -3.86 -17.42
C GLY A 92 -3.51 -4.79 -17.68
N MET A 93 -3.85 -4.99 -18.95
CA MET A 93 -4.95 -5.88 -19.37
C MET A 93 -4.48 -7.32 -19.61
N ASP A 94 -3.19 -7.54 -19.48
CA ASP A 94 -2.49 -8.81 -19.70
C ASP A 94 -2.64 -9.74 -18.48
N HIS A 95 -3.06 -9.21 -17.34
CA HIS A 95 -3.29 -9.98 -16.12
C HIS A 95 -4.78 -10.24 -15.85
N GLU A 96 -5.09 -11.44 -15.38
CA GLU A 96 -6.36 -11.83 -14.78
C GLU A 96 -6.18 -12.04 -13.27
N TRP A 97 -7.18 -11.60 -12.50
CA TRP A 97 -7.12 -11.58 -11.03
C TRP A 97 -8.18 -12.52 -10.47
N GLU A 98 -7.76 -13.59 -9.80
CA GLU A 98 -8.66 -14.63 -9.29
C GLU A 98 -8.52 -14.77 -7.77
N PRO A 99 -9.63 -14.80 -7.00
CA PRO A 99 -9.56 -15.02 -5.56
C PRO A 99 -9.07 -16.44 -5.25
N VAL A 100 -8.13 -16.58 -4.31
CA VAL A 100 -7.61 -17.88 -3.87
C VAL A 100 -8.63 -18.67 -3.04
N SER A 101 -9.56 -17.97 -2.41
CA SER A 101 -10.59 -18.54 -1.53
C SER A 101 -11.82 -17.65 -1.44
N ASP A 102 -12.92 -18.20 -0.92
CA ASP A 102 -14.19 -17.48 -0.69
C ASP A 102 -14.04 -16.24 0.24
N SER A 103 -12.96 -16.18 1.02
CA SER A 103 -12.65 -15.00 1.85
C SER A 103 -12.19 -13.80 1.04
N GLU A 104 -11.82 -13.98 -0.24
CA GLU A 104 -11.36 -12.92 -1.16
C GLU A 104 -10.31 -11.98 -0.55
N ALA A 105 -9.44 -12.52 0.31
CA ALA A 105 -8.40 -11.76 1.01
C ALA A 105 -7.11 -11.70 0.19
N VAL A 106 -6.83 -12.77 -0.55
CA VAL A 106 -5.67 -12.93 -1.42
C VAL A 106 -6.15 -13.36 -2.81
N PHE A 107 -5.53 -12.78 -3.82
CA PHE A 107 -5.79 -13.03 -5.22
C PHE A 107 -4.51 -13.52 -5.89
N GLU A 108 -4.66 -14.45 -6.81
CA GLU A 108 -3.61 -14.81 -7.76
C GLU A 108 -3.67 -13.87 -8.96
N VAL A 109 -2.49 -13.47 -9.42
CA VAL A 109 -2.30 -12.71 -10.65
C VAL A 109 -1.82 -13.69 -11.69
N ARG A 110 -2.57 -13.84 -12.78
CA ARG A 110 -2.25 -14.79 -13.84
C ARG A 110 -2.13 -14.08 -15.17
N ASP A 111 -1.18 -14.52 -15.99
CA ASP A 111 -1.12 -14.10 -17.38
C ASP A 111 -2.39 -14.57 -18.09
N ARG A 112 -3.06 -13.66 -18.78
CA ARG A 112 -4.39 -13.90 -19.36
C ARG A 112 -4.36 -14.83 -20.57
N GLU A 113 -3.26 -14.89 -21.30
CA GLU A 113 -3.13 -15.72 -22.50
C GLU A 113 -2.75 -17.17 -22.17
N THR A 114 -1.85 -17.35 -21.20
CA THR A 114 -1.22 -18.61 -20.84
C THR A 114 -1.79 -19.23 -19.57
N GLY A 115 -2.37 -18.42 -18.67
CA GLY A 115 -2.82 -18.81 -17.34
C GLY A 115 -1.68 -19.01 -16.34
N GLU A 116 -0.44 -18.66 -16.68
CA GLU A 116 0.72 -18.78 -15.78
C GLU A 116 0.54 -17.90 -14.55
N LEU A 117 0.94 -18.39 -13.38
CA LEU A 117 0.89 -17.62 -12.13
C LEU A 117 2.08 -16.65 -12.10
N GLU A 118 1.80 -15.35 -12.10
CA GLU A 118 2.81 -14.29 -12.13
C GLU A 118 2.98 -13.60 -10.77
N GLY A 119 1.98 -13.66 -9.90
CA GLY A 119 2.08 -13.04 -8.58
C GLY A 119 0.88 -13.26 -7.70
N LYS A 120 0.87 -12.54 -6.58
CA LYS A 120 -0.25 -12.51 -5.63
C LYS A 120 -0.49 -11.10 -5.13
N ALA A 121 -1.71 -10.82 -4.73
CA ALA A 121 -2.15 -9.51 -4.27
C ALA A 121 -3.20 -9.64 -3.19
N THR A 122 -3.43 -8.58 -2.41
CA THR A 122 -4.56 -8.50 -1.47
C THR A 122 -5.56 -7.45 -1.92
N ARG A 123 -6.68 -7.35 -1.20
CA ARG A 123 -7.69 -6.30 -1.42
C ARG A 123 -7.11 -4.88 -1.34
N VAL A 124 -6.09 -4.68 -0.51
CA VAL A 124 -5.37 -3.41 -0.35
C VAL A 124 -4.69 -3.00 -1.66
N ASP A 125 -4.19 -3.97 -2.42
CA ASP A 125 -3.54 -3.71 -3.70
C ASP A 125 -4.59 -3.49 -4.80
N LEU A 126 -5.60 -4.37 -4.87
CA LEU A 126 -6.58 -4.37 -5.97
C LEU A 126 -7.62 -3.26 -5.88
N ILE A 127 -7.81 -2.63 -4.72
CA ILE A 127 -8.75 -1.51 -4.58
C ILE A 127 -8.41 -0.34 -5.50
N PHE A 128 -7.12 -0.14 -5.81
CA PHE A 128 -6.65 0.88 -6.74
C PHE A 128 -7.01 0.57 -8.20
N GLY A 129 -7.30 -0.70 -8.53
CA GLY A 129 -7.79 -1.09 -9.86
C GLY A 129 -9.32 -1.14 -9.97
N SER A 130 -10.04 -1.26 -8.84
CA SER A 130 -11.48 -1.53 -8.79
C SER A 130 -12.34 -0.32 -8.36
N HIS A 131 -11.87 0.50 -7.41
CA HIS A 131 -12.61 1.67 -6.96
C HIS A 131 -12.42 2.85 -7.92
N SER A 132 -13.49 3.32 -8.55
CA SER A 132 -13.44 4.28 -9.66
C SER A 132 -12.58 5.53 -9.40
N ARG A 133 -12.65 6.11 -8.19
CA ARG A 133 -11.83 7.29 -7.85
C ARG A 133 -10.36 6.97 -7.62
N LEU A 134 -10.05 5.80 -7.06
CA LEU A 134 -8.66 5.39 -6.82
C LEU A 134 -8.03 4.92 -8.13
N ARG A 135 -8.81 4.26 -8.99
CA ARG A 135 -8.40 3.92 -10.35
C ARG A 135 -8.03 5.16 -11.17
N ALA A 136 -8.84 6.21 -11.10
CA ALA A 136 -8.50 7.47 -11.78
C ALA A 136 -7.17 8.08 -11.30
N LEU A 137 -6.80 7.87 -10.03
CA LEU A 137 -5.49 8.29 -9.50
C LEU A 137 -4.36 7.35 -9.97
N ALA A 138 -4.59 6.04 -9.95
CA ALA A 138 -3.65 5.06 -10.45
C ALA A 138 -3.33 5.28 -11.94
N GLU A 139 -4.34 5.61 -12.76
CA GLU A 139 -4.19 5.90 -14.20
C GLU A 139 -3.27 7.11 -14.45
N VAL A 140 -3.24 8.10 -13.55
CA VAL A 140 -2.31 9.23 -13.66
C VAL A 140 -0.87 8.78 -13.45
N TYR A 141 -0.62 7.91 -12.47
CA TYR A 141 0.74 7.44 -12.18
C TYR A 141 1.21 6.33 -13.11
N ALA A 142 0.31 5.55 -13.71
CA ALA A 142 0.61 4.54 -14.71
C ALA A 142 0.86 5.11 -16.12
N ALA A 143 0.58 6.39 -16.35
CA ALA A 143 0.83 7.02 -17.65
C ALA A 143 2.32 7.00 -18.01
N ASP A 144 2.63 7.02 -19.32
CA ASP A 144 4.01 7.02 -19.83
C ASP A 144 4.88 8.15 -19.27
N ASP A 145 4.28 9.29 -18.90
CA ASP A 145 4.93 10.45 -18.29
C ASP A 145 4.66 10.58 -16.77
N GLY A 146 4.08 9.54 -16.15
CA GLY A 146 3.64 9.51 -14.76
C GLY A 146 4.75 9.22 -13.74
N GLU A 147 5.83 8.55 -14.12
CA GLU A 147 6.87 8.08 -13.18
C GLU A 147 7.57 9.22 -12.43
N GLU A 148 8.01 10.27 -13.13
CA GLU A 148 8.70 11.41 -12.48
C GLU A 148 7.79 12.11 -11.47
N LYS A 149 6.50 12.22 -11.79
CA LYS A 149 5.50 12.77 -10.88
C LYS A 149 5.27 11.83 -9.69
N PHE A 150 5.14 10.53 -9.94
CA PHE A 150 4.97 9.53 -8.90
C PHE A 150 6.11 9.57 -7.87
N VAL A 151 7.37 9.60 -8.31
CA VAL A 151 8.53 9.66 -7.41
C VAL A 151 8.49 10.91 -6.53
N ARG A 152 8.19 12.08 -7.11
CA ARG A 152 8.08 13.34 -6.34
C ARG A 152 6.96 13.28 -5.31
N ASP A 153 5.76 12.90 -5.75
CA ASP A 153 4.59 12.83 -4.88
C ASP A 153 4.77 11.78 -3.77
N PHE A 154 5.44 10.66 -4.04
CA PHE A 154 5.82 9.67 -3.03
C PHE A 154 6.75 10.26 -1.98
N VAL A 155 7.82 10.95 -2.40
CA VAL A 155 8.79 11.58 -1.48
C VAL A 155 8.12 12.64 -0.61
N ASP A 156 7.24 13.46 -1.19
CA ASP A 156 6.49 14.47 -0.45
C ASP A 156 5.56 13.84 0.58
N ALA A 157 4.81 12.80 0.20
CA ALA A 157 3.93 12.08 1.12
C ALA A 157 4.72 11.35 2.23
N TRP A 158 5.85 10.73 1.89
CA TRP A 158 6.75 10.10 2.86
C TRP A 158 7.27 11.13 3.86
N HIS A 159 7.77 12.27 3.37
CA HIS A 159 8.27 13.34 4.21
C HIS A 159 7.19 13.86 5.16
N LYS A 160 5.96 14.09 4.66
CA LYS A 160 4.80 14.47 5.47
C LYS A 160 4.61 13.51 6.65
N VAL A 161 4.50 12.20 6.39
CA VAL A 161 4.31 11.19 7.46
C VAL A 161 5.45 11.23 8.47
N MET A 162 6.69 11.37 8.02
CA MET A 162 7.88 11.45 8.89
C MET A 162 7.93 12.71 9.74
N THR A 163 7.06 13.69 9.50
CA THR A 163 7.03 14.97 10.21
C THR A 163 5.74 15.22 11.00
N LEU A 164 4.80 14.27 11.04
CA LEU A 164 3.50 14.42 11.71
C LEU A 164 3.59 14.72 13.21
N ASP A 165 4.68 14.32 13.88
CA ASP A 165 4.90 14.53 15.31
C ASP A 165 5.87 15.67 15.64
N ARG A 166 6.35 16.41 14.62
CA ARG A 166 7.35 17.49 14.76
C ARG A 166 6.75 18.82 15.20
N PHE A 167 5.94 18.78 16.25
CA PHE A 167 5.31 19.95 16.88
C PHE A 167 6.34 20.94 17.46
N ASP A 168 7.60 20.55 17.60
CA ASP A 168 8.71 21.43 18.00
C ASP A 168 9.11 22.45 16.93
N LEU A 169 8.70 22.24 15.67
CA LEU A 169 8.98 23.12 14.54
C LEU A 169 7.84 24.09 14.20
N GLU A 170 6.72 24.00 14.92
CA GLU A 170 5.55 24.88 14.76
C GLU A 170 5.70 26.24 15.45
#